data_AF-A0A963ULF6-F1
#
_entry.id   AF-A0A963ULF6-F1
#
_cell.length_a   1.000
_cell.length_b   1.000
_cell.length_c   1.000
_cell.angle_alpha   90.00
_cell.angle_beta   90.00
_cell.angle_gamma   90.00
#
_symmetry.space_group_name_H-M   'P 1'
#
loop_
_entity.id
_entity.type
_entity.pdbx_description
1 polymer ?
#
loop_
_entity_poly.entity_id
_entity_poly.type
_entity_poly.pdbx_seq_one_letter_code
_entity_poly.pdbx_strand_id
1 'polypeptide(L)'
;MAAPSPKPRRQLPLTWLGLMPFVIFVTLFLILPTMHIVVGAFQDRTGAFTLQNLRDLNTGTIPSSYWVSVKISVASAALGCLIGFGMAAAVVFGAVPRWVKSPLMTFSGVASNFAGVPLAFAFLATFGPVGLVTVFMRNNFGIVLSRDIGFNILSFWGLTVTYLFFQIPLM
;
A
#
# COMPACT_ATOMS: atom_id res chain seq x y z
N MET A 1 -10.75 34.21 -61.16
CA MET A 1 -9.52 33.88 -60.42
C MET A 1 -9.91 33.27 -59.10
N ALA A 2 -9.75 31.95 -58.92
CA ALA A 2 -10.01 31.28 -57.65
C ALA A 2 -8.73 31.30 -56.80
N ALA A 3 -8.84 31.75 -55.55
CA ALA A 3 -7.71 31.83 -54.62
C ALA A 3 -7.23 30.42 -54.20
N PRO A 4 -5.91 30.20 -54.01
CA PRO A 4 -5.38 28.89 -53.64
C PRO A 4 -5.78 28.53 -52.20
N SER A 5 -6.30 27.32 -52.01
CA SER A 5 -6.64 26.76 -50.70
C SER A 5 -5.38 26.55 -49.86
N PRO A 6 -5.39 26.89 -48.55
CA PRO A 6 -4.22 26.74 -47.69
C PRO A 6 -3.90 25.26 -47.47
N LYS A 7 -2.64 24.87 -47.73
CA LYS A 7 -2.15 23.51 -47.45
C LYS A 7 -2.17 23.26 -45.93
N PRO A 8 -2.64 22.10 -45.45
CA PRO A 8 -2.62 21.80 -44.03
C PRO A 8 -1.17 21.77 -43.53
N ARG A 9 -0.83 22.66 -42.59
CA ARG A 9 0.44 22.61 -41.87
C ARG A 9 0.46 21.29 -41.09
N ARG A 10 1.38 20.39 -41.45
CA ARG A 10 1.76 19.24 -40.60
C ARG A 10 2.24 19.81 -39.28
N GLN A 11 1.36 19.86 -38.28
CA GLN A 11 1.76 20.10 -36.91
C GLN A 11 2.61 18.90 -36.52
N LEU A 12 3.90 19.14 -36.27
CA LEU A 12 4.75 18.14 -35.65
C LEU A 12 4.04 17.69 -34.36
N PRO A 13 3.99 16.39 -34.06
CA PRO A 13 3.27 15.90 -32.88
C PRO A 13 4.10 16.18 -31.62
N LEU A 14 4.24 17.47 -31.26
CA LEU A 14 4.91 17.93 -30.04
C LEU A 14 4.27 17.34 -28.77
N THR A 15 3.04 16.82 -28.88
CA THR A 15 2.38 16.02 -27.84
C THR A 15 3.21 14.80 -27.42
N TRP A 16 3.88 14.12 -28.35
CA TRP A 16 4.74 12.97 -28.04
C TRP A 16 6.05 13.39 -27.38
N LEU A 17 6.58 14.56 -27.75
CA LEU A 17 7.77 15.13 -27.12
C LEU A 17 7.49 15.54 -25.67
N GLY A 18 6.28 16.03 -25.36
CA GLY A 18 5.84 16.32 -24.00
C GLY A 18 5.66 15.08 -23.11
N LEU A 19 5.38 13.92 -23.71
CA LEU A 19 5.25 12.63 -23.00
C LEU A 19 6.61 11.97 -22.73
N MET A 20 7.66 12.34 -23.46
CA MET A 20 8.98 11.70 -23.35
C MET A 20 9.55 11.69 -21.92
N PRO A 21 9.52 12.78 -21.13
CA PRO A 21 10.06 12.75 -19.77
C PRO A 21 9.38 11.71 -18.88
N PHE A 22 8.05 11.56 -19.00
CA PHE A 22 7.29 10.54 -18.27
C PHE A 22 7.68 9.12 -18.70
N VAL A 23 7.76 8.86 -20.02
CA VAL A 23 8.13 7.54 -20.54
C VAL A 23 9.55 7.16 -20.13
N ILE A 24 10.49 8.09 -20.22
CA ILE A 24 11.87 7.88 -19.79
C ILE A 24 11.90 7.56 -18.29
N PHE A 25 11.18 8.33 -17.49
CA PHE A 25 11.11 8.11 -16.04
C PHE A 25 10.53 6.73 -15.70
N VAL A 26 9.37 6.36 -16.26
CA VAL A 26 8.75 5.04 -16.04
C VAL A 26 9.67 3.92 -16.52
N THR A 27 10.34 4.10 -17.66
CA THR A 27 11.24 3.07 -18.19
C THR A 27 12.43 2.85 -17.27
N LEU A 28 13.10 3.93 -16.83
CA LEU A 28 14.30 3.84 -16.00
C LEU A 28 14.00 3.39 -14.57
N PHE A 29 12.91 3.87 -13.96
CA PHE A 29 12.64 3.68 -12.53
C PHE A 29 11.61 2.59 -12.21
N LEU A 30 10.80 2.14 -13.18
CA LEU A 30 9.82 1.08 -12.98
C LEU A 30 10.14 -0.15 -13.85
N ILE A 31 10.20 0.03 -15.16
CA ILE A 31 10.32 -1.11 -16.10
C ILE A 31 11.67 -1.79 -15.96
N LEU A 32 12.78 -1.03 -16.01
CA LEU A 32 14.13 -1.57 -15.95
C LEU A 32 14.40 -2.37 -14.66
N PRO A 33 14.13 -1.86 -13.43
CA PRO A 33 14.34 -2.65 -12.22
C PRO A 33 13.39 -3.85 -12.11
N THR A 34 12.15 -3.73 -12.60
CA THR A 34 11.22 -4.87 -12.64
C THR A 34 11.73 -5.97 -13.56
N MET A 35 12.18 -5.62 -14.77
CA MET A 35 12.76 -6.56 -15.71
C MET A 35 14.02 -7.22 -15.16
N HIS A 36 14.84 -6.48 -14.41
CA HIS A 36 16.02 -7.05 -13.75
C HIS A 36 15.64 -8.14 -12.74
N ILE A 37 14.56 -7.95 -11.97
CA ILE A 37 14.06 -9.00 -11.04
C ILE A 37 13.50 -10.19 -11.83
N VAL A 38 12.73 -9.94 -12.89
CA VAL A 38 12.15 -11.01 -13.72
C VAL A 38 13.23 -11.86 -14.38
N VAL A 39 14.23 -11.24 -14.99
CA VAL A 39 15.37 -11.94 -15.60
C VAL A 39 16.19 -12.66 -14.52
N GLY A 40 16.45 -12.00 -13.39
CA GLY A 40 17.16 -12.58 -12.24
C GLY A 40 16.46 -13.82 -11.67
N ALA A 41 15.13 -13.90 -11.75
CA ALA A 41 14.39 -15.10 -11.32
C ALA A 41 14.76 -16.35 -12.13
N PHE A 42 15.23 -16.19 -13.38
CA PHE A 42 15.68 -17.27 -14.25
C PHE A 42 17.20 -17.39 -14.35
N GLN A 43 17.96 -16.68 -13.51
CA GLN A 43 19.42 -16.71 -13.51
C GLN A 43 19.97 -17.27 -12.18
N ASP A 44 21.07 -18.02 -12.25
CA ASP A 44 21.81 -18.43 -11.06
C ASP A 44 22.82 -17.34 -10.62
N ARG A 45 23.60 -17.61 -9.56
CA ARG A 45 24.63 -16.66 -9.06
C ARG A 45 25.72 -16.33 -10.07
N THR A 46 25.86 -17.12 -11.14
CA THR A 46 26.84 -16.94 -12.20
C THR A 46 26.23 -16.30 -13.45
N GLY A 47 24.92 -16.06 -13.47
CA GLY A 47 24.18 -15.49 -14.61
C GLY A 47 23.68 -16.53 -15.62
N ALA A 48 23.89 -17.83 -15.36
CA ALA A 48 23.41 -18.89 -16.24
C ALA A 48 21.91 -19.13 -16.06
N PHE A 49 21.22 -19.55 -17.13
CA PHE A 49 19.78 -19.81 -17.09
C PHE A 49 19.46 -20.98 -16.15
N THR A 50 18.51 -20.79 -15.25
CA THR A 50 18.06 -21.80 -14.28
C THR A 50 16.57 -21.71 -14.00
N LEU A 51 15.98 -22.87 -13.68
CA LEU A 51 14.60 -22.99 -13.17
C LEU A 51 14.57 -23.31 -11.68
N GLN A 52 15.73 -23.38 -11.03
CA GLN A 52 15.82 -23.80 -9.63
C GLN A 52 15.16 -22.78 -8.70
N ASN A 53 15.40 -21.48 -8.91
CA ASN A 53 14.77 -20.40 -8.12
C ASN A 53 13.24 -20.53 -8.10
N LEU A 54 12.64 -20.93 -9.23
CA LEU A 54 11.19 -21.09 -9.37
C LEU A 54 10.68 -22.33 -8.64
N ARG A 55 11.46 -23.41 -8.62
CA ARG A 55 11.14 -24.60 -7.81
C ARG A 55 11.25 -24.31 -6.32
N ASP A 56 12.26 -23.54 -5.92
CA ASP A 56 12.52 -23.19 -4.53
C ASP A 56 11.38 -22.34 -3.93
N LEU A 57 10.60 -21.63 -4.76
CA LEU A 57 9.39 -20.92 -4.31
C LEU A 57 8.36 -21.82 -3.62
N ASN A 58 8.30 -23.11 -3.99
CA ASN A 58 7.37 -24.06 -3.38
C ASN A 58 7.96 -24.77 -2.15
N THR A 59 9.16 -24.39 -1.72
CA THR A 59 9.85 -25.01 -0.59
C THR A 59 9.91 -24.07 0.61
N GLY A 60 10.05 -24.64 1.81
CA GLY A 60 10.20 -23.88 3.05
C GLY A 60 8.96 -23.07 3.44
N THR A 61 9.19 -21.85 3.92
CA THR A 61 8.16 -20.96 4.48
C THR A 61 7.54 -20.01 3.45
N ILE A 62 7.97 -20.09 2.18
CA ILE A 62 7.49 -19.18 1.13
C ILE A 62 5.98 -19.38 0.88
N PRO A 63 5.47 -20.61 0.63
CA PRO A 63 4.04 -20.80 0.34
C PRO A 63 3.13 -20.37 1.50
N SER A 64 3.53 -20.67 2.73
CA SER A 64 2.76 -20.29 3.92
C SER A 64 2.72 -18.77 4.11
N SER A 65 3.83 -18.08 3.85
CA SER A 65 3.91 -16.61 3.92
C SER A 65 3.05 -15.94 2.85
N TYR A 66 3.01 -16.50 1.63
CA TYR A 66 2.08 -16.06 0.58
C TYR A 66 0.62 -16.22 1.02
N TRP A 67 0.26 -17.37 1.61
CA TRP A 67 -1.10 -17.59 2.06
C TRP A 67 -1.52 -16.64 3.18
N VAL A 68 -0.62 -16.35 4.12
CA VAL A 68 -0.85 -15.33 5.16
C VAL A 68 -1.06 -13.95 4.52
N SER A 69 -0.23 -13.59 3.54
CA SER A 69 -0.33 -12.31 2.83
C SER A 69 -1.66 -12.17 2.07
N VAL A 70 -2.11 -13.25 1.42
CA VAL A 70 -3.42 -13.30 0.75
C VAL A 70 -4.56 -13.12 1.77
N LYS A 71 -4.52 -13.83 2.90
CA LYS A 71 -5.53 -13.67 3.95
C LYS A 71 -5.59 -12.25 4.48
N ILE A 72 -4.42 -11.63 4.74
CA ILE A 72 -4.35 -10.25 5.24
C ILE A 72 -4.95 -9.31 4.20
N SER A 73 -4.58 -9.48 2.92
CA SER A 73 -5.08 -8.66 1.82
C SER A 73 -6.60 -8.75 1.67
N VAL A 74 -7.16 -9.97 1.74
CA VAL A 74 -8.62 -10.18 1.66
C VAL A 74 -9.33 -9.57 2.87
N ALA A 75 -8.82 -9.82 4.08
CA ALA A 75 -9.43 -9.30 5.30
C ALA A 75 -9.37 -7.77 5.36
N SER A 76 -8.22 -7.17 5.06
CA SER A 76 -8.05 -5.72 5.10
C SER A 76 -8.83 -5.05 3.97
N ALA A 77 -8.88 -5.63 2.76
CA ALA A 77 -9.69 -5.10 1.66
C ALA A 77 -11.19 -5.17 1.96
N ALA A 78 -11.69 -6.29 2.49
CA ALA A 78 -13.10 -6.42 2.84
C ALA A 78 -13.50 -5.45 3.95
N LEU A 79 -12.74 -5.40 5.04
CA LEU A 79 -13.01 -4.51 6.17
C LEU A 79 -12.81 -3.04 5.80
N GLY A 80 -11.73 -2.72 5.08
CA GLY A 80 -11.41 -1.37 4.63
C GLY A 80 -12.46 -0.85 3.64
N CYS A 81 -12.91 -1.68 2.71
CA CYS A 81 -14.00 -1.35 1.81
C CYS A 81 -15.31 -1.13 2.58
N LEU A 82 -15.70 -2.05 3.47
CA LEU A 82 -16.94 -1.94 4.24
C LEU A 82 -16.98 -0.67 5.09
N ILE A 83 -15.91 -0.40 5.82
CA ILE A 83 -15.81 0.75 6.73
C ILE A 83 -15.62 2.05 5.94
N GLY A 84 -14.69 2.08 4.99
CA GLY A 84 -14.39 3.24 4.14
C GLY A 84 -15.61 3.67 3.33
N PHE A 85 -16.26 2.73 2.65
CA PHE A 85 -17.52 2.98 1.93
C PHE A 85 -18.61 3.49 2.86
N GLY A 86 -18.80 2.88 4.03
CA GLY A 86 -19.79 3.33 5.00
C GLY A 86 -19.55 4.76 5.46
N MET A 87 -18.29 5.12 5.73
CA MET A 87 -17.89 6.48 6.11
C MET A 87 -18.08 7.47 4.97
N ALA A 88 -17.67 7.13 3.75
CA ALA A 88 -17.86 7.94 2.56
C ALA A 88 -19.34 8.18 2.27
N ALA A 89 -20.16 7.13 2.30
CA ALA A 89 -21.61 7.20 2.13
C ALA A 89 -22.25 8.11 3.19
N ALA A 90 -21.89 7.95 4.47
CA ALA A 90 -22.44 8.78 5.54
C ALA A 90 -22.09 10.27 5.36
N VAL A 91 -20.87 10.58 4.91
CA VAL A 91 -20.42 11.96 4.66
C VAL A 91 -21.11 12.57 3.42
N VAL A 92 -21.29 11.78 2.36
CA VAL A 92 -21.89 12.23 1.09
C VAL A 92 -23.40 12.41 1.23
N PHE A 93 -24.10 11.48 1.88
CA PHE A 93 -25.56 11.57 2.10
C PHE A 93 -25.94 12.54 3.23
N GLY A 94 -24.97 13.22 3.86
CA GLY A 94 -25.24 14.22 4.89
C GLY A 94 -25.68 13.64 6.24
N ALA A 95 -25.44 12.35 6.46
CA ALA A 95 -25.77 11.66 7.72
C ALA A 95 -24.81 12.01 8.88
N VAL A 96 -23.77 12.83 8.61
CA VAL A 96 -22.71 13.17 9.58
C VAL A 96 -22.73 14.68 9.89
N PRO A 97 -22.78 15.07 11.18
CA PRO A 97 -22.68 16.47 11.59
C PRO A 97 -21.38 17.15 11.14
N ARG A 98 -21.41 18.47 10.90
CA ARG A 98 -20.22 19.24 10.48
C ARG A 98 -19.01 19.10 11.41
N TRP A 99 -19.23 18.96 12.72
CA TRP A 99 -18.17 18.80 13.71
C TRP A 99 -17.43 17.46 13.60
N VAL A 100 -18.05 16.42 13.04
CA VAL A 100 -17.41 15.12 12.76
C VAL A 100 -16.84 15.09 11.35
N LYS A 101 -17.54 15.70 10.38
CA LYS A 101 -17.11 15.76 8.98
C LYS A 101 -15.75 16.44 8.81
N SER A 102 -15.53 17.58 9.47
CA SER A 102 -14.28 18.34 9.30
C SER A 102 -13.04 17.59 9.81
N PRO A 103 -13.00 17.06 11.05
CA PRO A 103 -11.90 16.21 11.52
C PRO A 103 -11.71 14.97 10.66
N LEU A 104 -12.81 14.36 10.21
CA LEU A 104 -12.74 13.15 9.39
C LEU A 104 -12.05 13.39 8.05
N MET A 105 -12.43 14.44 7.32
CA MET A 105 -11.79 14.80 6.05
C MET A 105 -10.29 15.09 6.24
N THR A 106 -9.92 15.78 7.31
CA THR A 106 -8.51 16.06 7.64
C THR A 106 -7.75 14.78 7.98
N PHE A 107 -8.34 13.91 8.80
CA PHE A 107 -7.73 12.63 9.16
C PHE A 107 -7.53 11.77 7.91
N SER A 108 -8.54 11.64 7.05
CA SER A 108 -8.42 10.88 5.81
C SER A 108 -7.28 11.40 4.94
N GLY A 109 -7.16 12.72 4.77
CA GLY A 109 -6.06 13.31 3.99
C GLY A 109 -4.68 12.96 4.55
N VAL A 110 -4.48 13.03 5.88
CA VAL A 110 -3.20 12.69 6.51
C VAL A 110 -2.94 11.19 6.44
N ALA A 111 -3.93 10.37 6.81
CA ALA A 111 -3.80 8.93 6.90
C ALA A 111 -3.56 8.27 5.52
N SER A 112 -4.17 8.79 4.44
CA SER A 112 -3.87 8.33 3.07
C SER A 112 -2.43 8.60 2.62
N ASN A 113 -1.78 9.63 3.18
CA ASN A 113 -0.40 10.01 2.84
C ASN A 113 0.64 9.48 3.84
N PHE A 114 0.21 9.03 5.03
CA PHE A 114 1.09 8.53 6.07
C PHE A 114 1.23 7.01 5.97
N ALA A 115 2.12 6.55 5.09
CA ALA A 115 2.38 5.13 4.82
C ALA A 115 3.86 4.77 4.84
N GLY A 116 4.17 3.47 4.77
CA GLY A 116 5.54 2.96 4.67
C GLY A 116 6.27 2.88 6.01
N VAL A 117 7.58 3.14 5.99
CA VAL A 117 8.47 2.98 7.16
C VAL A 117 8.04 3.85 8.35
N PRO A 118 7.68 5.15 8.18
CA PRO A 118 7.24 5.98 9.31
C PRO A 118 5.98 5.45 9.99
N LEU A 119 5.02 4.94 9.20
CA LEU A 119 3.78 4.35 9.72
C LEU A 119 4.08 3.09 10.54
N ALA A 120 4.89 2.19 10.00
CA ALA A 120 5.31 0.97 10.69
C ALA A 120 5.99 1.30 12.02
N PHE A 121 6.85 2.32 12.04
CA PHE A 121 7.49 2.81 13.26
C PHE A 121 6.47 3.38 14.26
N ALA A 122 5.52 4.19 13.83
CA ALA A 122 4.48 4.75 14.71
C ALA A 122 3.65 3.64 15.39
N PHE A 123 3.26 2.62 14.64
CA PHE A 123 2.55 1.46 15.17
C PHE A 123 3.41 0.62 16.12
N LEU A 124 4.68 0.39 15.80
CA LEU A 124 5.60 -0.33 16.68
C LEU A 124 5.88 0.44 17.97
N ALA A 125 6.07 1.76 17.88
CA ALA A 125 6.28 2.63 19.03
C ALA A 125 5.04 2.71 19.94
N THR A 126 3.84 2.54 19.37
CA THR A 126 2.58 2.59 20.11
C THR A 126 2.21 1.22 20.70
N PHE A 127 2.22 0.16 19.89
CA PHE A 127 1.68 -1.16 20.21
C PHE A 127 2.71 -2.30 20.18
N GLY A 128 3.99 -2.01 19.94
CA GLY A 128 5.05 -3.01 19.99
C GLY A 128 5.26 -3.59 21.39
N PRO A 129 6.16 -4.58 21.53
CA PRO A 129 6.43 -5.26 22.82
C PRO A 129 6.84 -4.33 23.96
N VAL A 130 7.46 -3.19 23.62
CA VAL A 130 7.87 -2.10 24.52
C VAL A 130 7.24 -0.76 24.09
N GLY A 131 6.13 -0.81 23.36
CA GLY A 131 5.42 0.39 22.91
C GLY A 131 4.71 1.11 24.05
N LEU A 132 4.37 2.38 23.83
CA LEU A 132 3.72 3.26 24.80
C LEU A 132 2.48 2.61 25.43
N VAL A 133 1.57 2.08 24.61
CA VAL A 133 0.32 1.46 25.09
C VAL A 133 0.62 0.16 25.83
N THR A 134 1.57 -0.64 25.33
CA THR A 134 1.94 -1.92 25.94
C THR A 134 2.54 -1.73 27.32
N VAL A 135 3.43 -0.75 27.49
CA VAL A 135 4.04 -0.42 28.77
C VAL A 135 3.02 0.23 29.70
N PHE A 136 2.17 1.12 29.18
CA PHE A 136 1.10 1.74 29.96
C PHE A 136 0.12 0.71 30.53
N MET A 137 -0.33 -0.25 29.71
CA MET A 137 -1.22 -1.33 30.18
C MET A 137 -0.51 -2.24 31.19
N ARG A 138 0.77 -2.56 30.95
CA ARG A 138 1.56 -3.38 31.88
C ARG A 138 1.71 -2.71 33.24
N ASN A 139 2.05 -1.43 33.26
CA ASN A 139 2.39 -0.73 34.50
C ASN A 139 1.16 -0.34 35.32
N ASN A 140 0.06 0.08 34.67
CA ASN A 140 -1.13 0.56 35.37
C ASN A 140 -2.17 -0.54 35.62
N PHE A 141 -2.27 -1.53 34.73
CA PHE A 141 -3.29 -2.57 34.80
C PHE A 141 -2.71 -3.97 34.98
N GLY A 142 -1.38 -4.13 34.96
CA GLY A 142 -0.73 -5.44 35.02
C GLY A 142 -0.89 -6.28 33.75
N ILE A 143 -1.53 -5.75 32.71
CA ILE A 143 -1.90 -6.48 31.49
C ILE A 143 -0.81 -6.32 30.44
N VAL A 144 -0.26 -7.44 29.97
CA VAL A 144 0.67 -7.51 28.86
C VAL A 144 -0.09 -7.95 27.60
N LEU A 145 -0.30 -7.02 26.65
CA LEU A 145 -1.08 -7.27 25.42
C LEU A 145 -0.72 -8.59 24.74
N SER A 146 0.56 -8.91 24.60
CA SER A 146 1.00 -10.13 23.92
C SER A 146 0.78 -11.41 24.72
N ARG A 147 0.82 -11.36 26.06
CA ARG A 147 0.63 -12.55 26.92
C ARG A 147 -0.86 -12.78 27.22
N ASP A 148 -1.56 -11.72 27.57
CA ASP A 148 -2.90 -11.81 28.16
C ASP A 148 -4.01 -11.65 27.12
N ILE A 149 -3.76 -10.87 26.07
CA ILE A 149 -4.72 -10.62 24.98
C ILE A 149 -4.27 -11.37 23.71
N GLY A 150 -3.05 -11.91 23.68
CA GLY A 150 -2.46 -12.54 22.49
C GLY A 150 -2.21 -11.56 21.33
N PHE A 151 -2.31 -10.25 21.58
CA PHE A 151 -2.15 -9.24 20.54
C PHE A 151 -0.67 -8.94 20.29
N ASN A 152 -0.27 -9.04 19.03
CA ASN A 152 1.05 -8.65 18.55
C ASN A 152 0.88 -7.87 17.24
N ILE A 153 1.58 -6.74 17.11
CA ILE A 153 1.51 -5.90 15.90
C ILE A 153 1.94 -6.64 14.63
N LEU A 154 2.80 -7.67 14.77
CA LEU A 154 3.26 -8.53 13.67
C LEU A 154 2.34 -9.74 13.43
N SER A 155 1.29 -9.92 14.23
CA SER A 155 0.29 -10.98 14.01
C SER A 155 -0.65 -10.62 12.86
N PHE A 156 -1.42 -11.59 12.40
CA PHE A 156 -2.45 -11.41 11.38
C PHE A 156 -3.35 -10.18 11.64
N TRP A 157 -3.90 -10.05 12.85
CA TRP A 157 -4.78 -8.94 13.20
C TRP A 157 -4.03 -7.62 13.38
N GLY A 158 -2.81 -7.65 13.92
CA GLY A 158 -1.97 -6.45 14.04
C GLY A 158 -1.61 -5.86 12.67
N LEU A 159 -1.20 -6.71 11.74
CA LEU A 159 -0.95 -6.31 10.34
C LEU A 159 -2.23 -5.82 9.67
N THR A 160 -3.35 -6.55 9.82
CA THR A 160 -4.64 -6.14 9.25
C THR A 160 -5.06 -4.75 9.72
N VAL A 161 -4.98 -4.46 11.02
CA VAL A 161 -5.28 -3.11 11.56
C VAL A 161 -4.34 -2.04 11.01
N THR A 162 -3.06 -2.37 10.87
CA THR A 162 -2.07 -1.44 10.28
C THR A 162 -2.41 -1.12 8.82
N TYR A 163 -2.88 -2.10 8.05
CA TYR A 163 -3.37 -1.89 6.68
C TYR A 163 -4.65 -1.04 6.65
N LEU A 164 -5.59 -1.29 7.58
CA LEU A 164 -6.83 -0.52 7.67
C LEU A 164 -6.61 0.97 7.90
N PHE A 165 -5.51 1.36 8.57
CA PHE A 165 -5.18 2.76 8.82
C PHE A 165 -5.18 3.62 7.56
N PHE A 166 -4.60 3.14 6.47
CA PHE A 166 -4.59 3.86 5.19
C PHE A 166 -5.68 3.39 4.22
N GLN A 167 -6.15 2.15 4.36
CA GLN A 167 -7.16 1.58 3.46
C GLN A 167 -8.55 2.18 3.71
N ILE A 168 -8.93 2.49 4.95
CA ILE A 168 -10.21 3.15 5.26
C ILE A 168 -10.30 4.56 4.64
N PRO A 169 -9.28 5.43 4.76
CA PRO A 169 -9.26 6.72 4.06
C PRO A 169 -9.29 6.64 2.52
N LEU A 170 -8.74 5.57 1.94
CA LEU A 170 -8.50 5.45 0.50
C LEU A 170 -9.65 4.77 -0.26
N MET A 171 -10.47 3.95 0.41
CA MET A 171 -11.59 3.17 -0.16
C MET A 171 -12.93 3.86 0.05
#